data_AF-S5M2I1-F1
#
_entry.id   AF-S5M2I1-F1
#
_cell.length_a   1.000
_cell.length_b   1.000
_cell.length_c   1.000
_cell.angle_alpha   90.00
_cell.angle_beta   90.00
_cell.angle_gamma   90.00
#
_symmetry.space_group_name_H-M   'P 1'
#
loop_
_entity.id
_entity.type
_entity.pdbx_description
1 polymer ?
#
loop_
_entity_poly.entity_id
_entity_poly.type
_entity_poly.pdbx_seq_one_letter_code
_entity_poly.pdbx_strand_id
1 'polypeptide(L)'
;MIMSIIRLDTIVTDVLSAIGLFIIVFSPLFFSRIQKKVLNQRLHTKIDGEKLFEKLKYDLKLSKLTGVNKRRLYIDPDYAKTIFRGAMEYNNREFIWYFNELFAKMYIHNSIWKKAIMHTWIWILAILVIVGGSYADIGKWLFDMQNMNSNSGIVSIWILFICAAGLSALIKYMEFIKVKKVINDEVRQINLTKKEKVWKDYLIIYWISCGTPFLGFMLILINIFFV
;
A
#
# COMPACT_ATOMS: atom_id res chain seq x y z
N MET A 1 -47.65 5.94 -23.35
CA MET A 1 -47.35 7.23 -22.68
C MET A 1 -45.98 7.10 -22.05
N ILE A 2 -45.11 8.01 -22.44
CA ILE A 2 -43.66 8.07 -22.22
C ILE A 2 -43.25 7.65 -20.79
N MET A 3 -42.45 6.58 -20.72
CA MET A 3 -41.17 6.50 -20.01
C MET A 3 -40.91 7.65 -19.02
N SER A 4 -41.69 7.72 -17.95
CA SER A 4 -41.55 8.77 -16.95
C SER A 4 -40.76 8.21 -15.77
N ILE A 5 -39.48 8.57 -15.76
CA ILE A 5 -38.61 8.58 -14.58
C ILE A 5 -38.15 7.17 -14.17
N ILE A 6 -37.20 6.61 -14.93
CA ILE A 6 -36.07 5.97 -14.24
C ILE A 6 -35.47 7.09 -13.40
N ARG A 7 -35.73 7.08 -12.08
CA ARG A 7 -35.31 8.14 -11.15
C ARG A 7 -33.80 8.33 -11.29
N LEU A 8 -33.38 9.50 -11.79
CA LEU A 8 -31.98 9.89 -11.88
C LEU A 8 -31.30 9.77 -10.51
N ASP A 9 -32.05 9.98 -9.42
CA ASP A 9 -31.61 9.82 -8.05
C ASP A 9 -31.10 8.39 -7.77
N THR A 10 -31.80 7.36 -8.26
CA THR A 10 -31.44 5.95 -8.05
C THR A 10 -30.15 5.57 -8.78
N ILE A 11 -29.93 6.12 -9.99
CA ILE A 11 -28.68 5.89 -10.73
C ILE A 11 -27.48 6.52 -10.00
N VAL A 12 -27.64 7.73 -9.46
CA VAL A 12 -26.56 8.43 -8.75
C VAL A 12 -26.20 7.67 -7.47
N THR A 13 -27.19 7.24 -6.70
CA THR A 13 -26.95 6.57 -5.42
C THR A 13 -26.40 5.14 -5.62
N ASP A 14 -26.81 4.44 -6.68
CA ASP A 14 -26.23 3.15 -7.10
C ASP A 14 -24.77 3.27 -7.56
N VAL A 15 -24.44 4.32 -8.30
CA VAL A 15 -23.04 4.60 -8.67
C VAL A 15 -22.21 4.91 -7.42
N LEU A 16 -22.76 5.64 -6.44
CA LEU A 16 -22.08 5.94 -5.17
C LEU A 16 -21.83 4.67 -4.34
N SER A 17 -22.78 3.75 -4.26
CA SER A 17 -22.60 2.49 -3.53
C SER A 17 -21.56 1.57 -4.20
N ALA A 18 -21.58 1.50 -5.54
CA ALA A 18 -20.56 0.77 -6.30
C ALA A 18 -19.15 1.36 -6.14
N ILE A 19 -19.04 2.70 -6.17
CA ILE A 19 -17.78 3.40 -5.88
C ILE A 19 -17.35 3.16 -4.44
N GLY A 20 -18.29 3.17 -3.48
CA GLY A 20 -18.04 2.87 -2.07
C GLY A 20 -17.43 1.48 -1.88
N LEU A 21 -18.03 0.46 -2.50
CA LEU A 21 -17.50 -0.91 -2.50
C LEU A 21 -16.10 -0.97 -3.13
N PHE A 22 -15.90 -0.31 -4.27
CA PHE A 22 -14.60 -0.25 -4.93
C PHE A 22 -13.52 0.39 -4.05
N ILE A 23 -13.84 1.48 -3.35
CA ILE A 23 -12.95 2.15 -2.41
C ILE A 23 -12.56 1.22 -1.26
N ILE A 24 -13.52 0.51 -0.67
CA ILE A 24 -13.27 -0.45 0.41
C ILE A 24 -12.28 -1.53 -0.03
N VAL A 25 -12.51 -2.13 -1.21
CA VAL A 25 -11.71 -3.25 -1.73
C VAL A 25 -10.30 -2.80 -2.17
N PHE A 26 -10.19 -1.72 -2.95
CA PHE A 26 -8.97 -1.40 -3.69
C PHE A 26 -8.14 -0.23 -3.12
N SER A 27 -8.68 0.56 -2.19
CA SER A 27 -7.90 1.62 -1.54
C SER A 27 -6.55 1.17 -0.96
N PRO A 28 -6.39 -0.04 -0.37
CA PRO A 28 -5.12 -0.46 0.21
C PRO A 28 -4.00 -0.58 -0.83
N LEU A 29 -4.33 -1.03 -2.03
CA LEU A 29 -3.40 -1.16 -3.15
C LEU A 29 -2.99 0.22 -3.69
N PHE A 30 -3.94 1.15 -3.73
CA PHE A 30 -3.68 2.54 -4.12
C PHE A 30 -2.71 3.22 -3.15
N PHE A 31 -2.96 3.11 -1.84
CA PHE A 31 -2.06 3.69 -0.83
C PHE A 31 -0.68 3.02 -0.80
N SER A 32 -0.58 1.71 -1.09
CA SER A 32 0.72 1.06 -1.23
C SER A 32 1.57 1.66 -2.37
N ARG A 33 0.93 2.04 -3.48
CA ARG A 33 1.60 2.72 -4.60
C ARG A 33 2.00 4.15 -4.23
N ILE A 34 1.15 4.90 -3.53
CA ILE A 34 1.50 6.23 -3.02
C ILE A 34 2.71 6.13 -2.09
N GLN A 35 2.69 5.19 -1.15
CA GLN A 35 3.79 4.99 -0.23
C GLN A 35 5.10 4.68 -0.95
N LYS A 36 5.06 3.86 -2.01
CA LYS A 36 6.23 3.59 -2.85
C LYS A 36 6.80 4.87 -3.48
N LYS A 37 5.93 5.73 -4.01
CA LYS A 37 6.34 7.02 -4.61
C LYS A 37 7.00 7.92 -3.56
N VAL A 38 6.42 8.03 -2.37
CA VAL A 38 6.97 8.86 -1.29
C VAL A 38 8.30 8.30 -0.78
N LEU A 39 8.41 6.99 -0.59
CA LEU A 39 9.69 6.35 -0.24
C LEU A 39 10.77 6.58 -1.31
N ASN A 40 10.40 6.57 -2.60
CA ASN A 40 11.33 6.87 -3.68
C ASN A 40 11.86 8.32 -3.66
N GLN A 41 11.10 9.27 -3.11
CA GLN A 41 11.51 10.67 -3.01
C GLN A 41 12.36 10.96 -1.76
N ARG A 42 12.19 10.16 -0.69
CA ARG A 42 12.84 10.40 0.61
C ARG A 42 14.12 9.60 0.83
N LEU A 43 14.21 8.41 0.24
CA LEU A 43 15.36 7.50 0.36
C LEU A 43 16.12 7.41 -0.96
N HIS A 44 17.39 6.98 -0.88
CA HIS A 44 18.26 6.91 -2.04
C HIS A 44 17.62 6.27 -3.28
N THR A 45 17.89 6.92 -4.40
CA THR A 45 17.47 6.51 -5.74
C THR A 45 18.61 5.82 -6.48
N LYS A 46 18.30 5.24 -7.63
CA LYS A 46 19.31 4.68 -8.52
C LYS A 46 20.35 5.73 -8.95
N ILE A 47 19.92 6.98 -9.15
CA ILE A 47 20.75 8.12 -9.53
C ILE A 47 21.77 8.44 -8.42
N ASP A 48 21.36 8.37 -7.16
CA ASP A 48 22.28 8.61 -6.04
C ASP A 48 23.34 7.51 -5.94
N GLY A 49 22.97 6.27 -6.26
CA GLY A 49 23.91 5.16 -6.40
C GLY A 49 24.91 5.40 -7.53
N GLU A 50 24.43 5.83 -8.70
CA GLU A 50 25.29 6.16 -9.84
C GLU A 50 26.34 7.22 -9.48
N LYS A 51 25.93 8.29 -8.78
CA LYS A 51 26.86 9.31 -8.28
C LYS A 51 27.87 8.76 -7.27
N LEU A 52 27.42 7.92 -6.33
CA LEU A 52 28.28 7.28 -5.34
C LEU A 52 29.33 6.38 -6.01
N PHE A 53 28.91 5.51 -6.92
CA PHE A 53 29.81 4.61 -7.63
C PHE A 53 30.73 5.35 -8.62
N GLU A 54 30.28 6.48 -9.15
CA GLU A 54 31.13 7.36 -9.95
C GLU A 54 32.22 8.01 -9.09
N LYS A 55 31.88 8.53 -7.91
CA LYS A 55 32.86 9.03 -6.93
C LYS A 55 33.88 7.95 -6.55
N LEU A 56 33.41 6.74 -6.19
CA LEU A 56 34.30 5.61 -5.86
C LEU A 56 35.21 5.20 -7.03
N LYS A 57 34.71 5.28 -8.27
CA LYS A 57 35.50 5.04 -9.49
C LYS A 57 36.60 6.10 -9.65
N TYR A 58 36.27 7.37 -9.42
CA TYR A 58 37.25 8.47 -9.45
C TYR A 58 38.33 8.30 -8.38
N ASP A 59 37.95 7.91 -7.16
CA ASP A 59 38.90 7.70 -6.05
C ASP A 59 39.89 6.56 -6.35
N LEU A 60 39.44 5.51 -7.06
CA LEU A 60 40.30 4.44 -7.56
C LEU A 60 41.12 4.81 -8.80
N LYS A 61 40.99 6.04 -9.32
CA LYS A 61 41.60 6.51 -10.57
C LYS A 61 41.27 5.61 -11.77
N LEU A 62 40.09 5.00 -11.77
CA LEU A 62 39.64 4.12 -12.85
C LEU A 62 38.95 4.92 -13.96
N SER A 63 39.45 4.81 -15.20
CA SER A 63 38.81 5.44 -16.36
C SER A 63 37.51 4.73 -16.78
N LYS A 64 37.44 3.40 -16.63
CA LYS A 64 36.27 2.58 -16.99
C LYS A 64 36.16 1.32 -16.13
N LEU A 65 34.95 1.01 -15.66
CA LEU A 65 34.63 -0.29 -15.08
C LEU A 65 34.31 -1.27 -16.21
N THR A 66 35.20 -2.23 -16.45
CA THR A 66 35.04 -3.30 -17.45
C THR A 66 34.90 -4.65 -16.73
N GLY A 67 34.19 -5.61 -17.33
CA GLY A 67 33.99 -6.95 -16.73
C GLY A 67 33.07 -6.99 -15.49
N VAL A 68 32.40 -5.89 -15.15
CA VAL A 68 31.54 -5.78 -13.95
C VAL A 68 30.07 -5.93 -14.32
N ASN A 69 29.35 -6.75 -13.55
CA ASN A 69 27.89 -6.82 -13.63
C ASN A 69 27.27 -5.61 -12.92
N LYS A 70 26.93 -4.57 -13.70
CA LYS A 70 26.32 -3.34 -13.19
C LYS A 70 25.07 -3.60 -12.37
N ARG A 71 24.20 -4.54 -12.77
CA ARG A 71 22.95 -4.81 -12.04
C ARG A 71 23.24 -5.32 -10.62
N ARG A 72 24.24 -6.20 -10.49
CA ARG A 72 24.65 -6.75 -9.19
C ARG A 72 25.32 -5.68 -8.33
N LEU A 73 26.06 -4.76 -8.94
CA LEU A 73 26.74 -3.66 -8.24
C LEU A 73 25.80 -2.77 -7.41
N TYR A 74 24.59 -2.49 -7.89
CA TYR A 74 23.62 -1.63 -7.17
C TYR A 74 22.76 -2.39 -6.14
N ILE A 75 22.89 -3.71 -6.04
CA ILE A 75 21.98 -4.56 -5.26
C ILE A 75 22.75 -5.35 -4.19
N ASP A 76 23.94 -5.84 -4.54
CA ASP A 76 24.75 -6.74 -3.73
C ASP A 76 25.90 -5.95 -3.06
N PRO A 77 25.81 -5.69 -1.74
CA PRO A 77 26.81 -4.89 -1.04
C PRO A 77 28.17 -5.58 -1.01
N ASP A 78 28.23 -6.91 -0.95
CA ASP A 78 29.49 -7.63 -0.86
C ASP A 78 30.20 -7.66 -2.22
N TYR A 79 29.43 -7.85 -3.30
CA TYR A 79 29.96 -7.70 -4.66
C TYR A 79 30.53 -6.29 -4.91
N ALA A 80 29.81 -5.26 -4.48
CA ALA A 80 30.27 -3.89 -4.63
C ALA A 80 31.48 -3.57 -3.72
N LYS A 81 31.57 -4.14 -2.50
CA LYS A 81 32.77 -4.07 -1.65
C LYS A 81 33.98 -4.72 -2.30
N THR A 82 33.83 -5.88 -2.96
CA THR A 82 34.95 -6.53 -3.65
C THR A 82 35.52 -5.70 -4.78
N ILE A 83 34.67 -4.97 -5.51
CA ILE A 83 35.11 -4.13 -6.64
C ILE A 83 35.76 -2.83 -6.15
N PHE A 84 35.22 -2.21 -5.10
CA PHE A 84 35.68 -0.92 -4.60
C PHE A 84 36.57 -1.00 -3.36
N ARG A 85 37.17 -2.15 -3.07
CA ARG A 85 37.93 -2.42 -1.83
C ARG A 85 38.94 -1.32 -1.49
N GLY A 86 39.66 -0.80 -2.49
CA GLY A 86 40.65 0.28 -2.29
C GLY A 86 40.07 1.67 -2.01
N ALA A 87 38.84 1.97 -2.45
CA ALA A 87 38.17 3.26 -2.17
C ALA A 87 37.28 3.21 -0.91
N MET A 88 37.07 2.02 -0.35
CA MET A 88 36.27 1.85 0.85
C MET A 88 36.92 2.45 2.09
N GLU A 89 38.25 2.54 2.18
CA GLU A 89 38.93 3.09 3.36
C GLU A 89 38.43 4.49 3.74
N TYR A 90 38.06 5.31 2.75
CA TYR A 90 37.59 6.68 2.96
C TYR A 90 36.06 6.83 2.83
N ASN A 91 35.38 5.97 2.07
CA ASN A 91 33.95 6.13 1.74
C ASN A 91 33.03 5.02 2.29
N ASN A 92 33.53 4.10 3.12
CA ASN A 92 32.75 2.96 3.63
C ASN A 92 31.41 3.38 4.27
N ARG A 93 31.38 4.52 4.96
CA ARG A 93 30.17 5.03 5.62
C ARG A 93 29.07 5.38 4.62
N GLU A 94 29.39 6.15 3.57
CA GLU A 94 28.42 6.54 2.53
C GLU A 94 27.90 5.31 1.79
N PHE A 95 28.79 4.34 1.53
CA PHE A 95 28.45 3.06 0.94
C PHE A 95 27.47 2.25 1.79
N ILE A 96 27.77 2.03 3.08
CA ILE A 96 26.90 1.29 3.99
C ILE A 96 25.53 1.99 4.11
N TRP A 97 25.51 3.31 4.20
CA TRP A 97 24.27 4.09 4.25
C TRP A 97 23.41 3.91 3.00
N TYR A 98 24.01 3.92 1.82
CA TYR A 98 23.28 3.69 0.57
C TYR A 98 22.57 2.33 0.54
N PHE A 99 23.28 1.25 0.88
CA PHE A 99 22.70 -0.10 0.88
C PHE A 99 21.65 -0.30 1.98
N ASN A 100 21.87 0.29 3.16
CA ASN A 100 20.89 0.26 4.24
C ASN A 100 19.60 0.99 3.85
N GLU A 101 19.70 2.16 3.20
CA GLU A 101 18.54 2.90 2.69
C GLU A 101 17.76 2.12 1.63
N LEU A 102 18.48 1.46 0.71
CA LEU A 102 17.87 0.59 -0.30
C LEU A 102 17.14 -0.60 0.34
N PHE A 103 17.77 -1.25 1.31
CA PHE A 103 17.18 -2.39 2.02
C PHE A 103 15.90 -1.97 2.76
N ALA A 104 15.96 -0.89 3.54
CA ALA A 104 14.81 -0.37 4.27
C ALA A 104 13.64 -0.02 3.33
N LYS A 105 13.95 0.64 2.21
CA LYS A 105 12.96 1.00 1.19
C LYS A 105 12.24 -0.22 0.62
N MET A 106 12.98 -1.26 0.25
CA MET A 106 12.40 -2.51 -0.26
C MET A 106 11.57 -3.21 0.82
N TYR A 107 12.08 -3.28 2.05
CA TYR A 107 11.41 -3.97 3.14
C TYR A 107 10.09 -3.30 3.52
N ILE A 108 10.10 -1.97 3.71
CA ILE A 108 8.88 -1.20 4.04
C ILE A 108 7.84 -1.37 2.94
N HIS A 109 8.25 -1.21 1.67
CA HIS A 109 7.32 -1.36 0.55
C HIS A 109 6.74 -2.78 0.48
N ASN A 110 7.58 -3.82 0.60
CA ASN A 110 7.13 -5.20 0.57
C ASN A 110 6.20 -5.55 1.73
N SER A 111 6.48 -5.01 2.93
CA SER A 111 5.61 -5.21 4.10
C SER A 111 4.22 -4.64 3.87
N ILE A 112 4.14 -3.41 3.36
CA ILE A 112 2.87 -2.73 3.08
C ILE A 112 2.14 -3.40 1.91
N TRP A 113 2.85 -3.77 0.84
CA TRP A 113 2.27 -4.45 -0.31
C TRP A 113 1.64 -5.80 0.06
N LYS A 114 2.34 -6.63 0.84
CA LYS A 114 1.79 -7.92 1.32
C LYS A 114 0.51 -7.72 2.14
N LYS A 115 0.49 -6.72 3.03
CA LYS A 115 -0.68 -6.42 3.87
C LYS A 115 -1.84 -5.84 3.05
N ALA A 116 -1.56 -4.98 2.06
CA ALA A 116 -2.57 -4.48 1.13
C ALA A 116 -3.21 -5.61 0.30
N ILE A 117 -2.41 -6.57 -0.19
CA ILE A 117 -2.92 -7.76 -0.88
C ILE A 117 -3.80 -8.59 0.03
N MET A 118 -3.36 -8.88 1.27
CA MET A 118 -4.17 -9.63 2.23
C MET A 118 -5.51 -8.95 2.51
N HIS A 119 -5.51 -7.63 2.71
CA HIS A 119 -6.74 -6.86 2.91
C HIS A 119 -7.68 -6.97 1.69
N THR A 120 -7.14 -6.80 0.47
CA THR A 120 -7.93 -6.94 -0.77
C THR A 120 -8.55 -8.34 -0.88
N TRP A 121 -7.79 -9.39 -0.56
CA TRP A 121 -8.27 -10.77 -0.60
C TRP A 121 -9.37 -11.05 0.42
N ILE A 122 -9.31 -10.47 1.61
CA ILE A 122 -10.38 -10.61 2.61
C ILE A 122 -11.69 -10.07 2.05
N TRP A 123 -11.66 -8.91 1.40
CA TRP A 123 -12.86 -8.34 0.80
C TRP A 123 -13.36 -9.15 -0.41
N ILE A 124 -12.47 -9.61 -1.27
CA ILE A 124 -12.84 -10.47 -2.41
C ILE A 124 -13.50 -11.76 -1.90
N LEU A 125 -12.91 -12.41 -0.89
CA LEU A 125 -13.48 -13.63 -0.29
C LEU A 125 -14.82 -13.36 0.38
N ALA A 126 -14.96 -12.26 1.11
CA ALA A 126 -16.24 -11.87 1.72
C ALA A 126 -17.33 -11.69 0.66
N ILE A 127 -17.04 -10.98 -0.43
CA ILE A 127 -17.95 -10.79 -1.56
C ILE A 127 -18.31 -12.14 -2.22
N LEU A 128 -17.33 -13.02 -2.46
CA LEU A 128 -17.57 -14.34 -3.06
C LEU A 128 -18.44 -15.24 -2.18
N VAL A 129 -18.21 -15.25 -0.87
CA VAL A 129 -19.02 -16.02 0.09
C VAL A 129 -20.46 -15.52 0.08
N ILE A 130 -20.66 -14.21 0.03
CA ILE A 130 -22.00 -13.63 -0.06
C ILE A 130 -22.67 -14.04 -1.38
N VAL A 131 -21.99 -13.84 -2.52
CA VAL A 131 -22.56 -14.19 -3.85
C VAL A 131 -22.91 -15.67 -3.93
N GLY A 132 -22.06 -16.56 -3.42
CA GLY A 132 -22.29 -18.01 -3.45
C GLY A 132 -23.33 -18.48 -2.44
N GLY A 133 -23.52 -17.78 -1.31
CA GLY A 133 -24.49 -18.14 -0.28
C GLY A 133 -25.90 -17.63 -0.53
N SER A 134 -26.05 -16.49 -1.20
CA SER A 134 -27.35 -15.81 -1.36
C SER A 134 -27.71 -15.44 -2.80
N TYR A 135 -27.11 -16.10 -3.79
CA TYR A 135 -27.50 -16.07 -5.22
C TYR A 135 -27.87 -14.67 -5.76
N ALA A 136 -27.02 -13.66 -5.50
CA ALA A 136 -27.15 -12.25 -5.90
C ALA A 136 -27.93 -11.29 -4.98
N ASP A 137 -28.26 -11.67 -3.74
CA ASP A 137 -28.75 -10.72 -2.73
C ASP A 137 -27.74 -9.60 -2.44
N ILE A 138 -26.45 -9.74 -2.78
CA ILE A 138 -25.48 -8.65 -2.66
C ILE A 138 -25.80 -7.46 -3.58
N GLY A 139 -26.35 -7.73 -4.77
CA GLY A 139 -26.75 -6.69 -5.71
C GLY A 139 -27.97 -5.94 -5.19
N LYS A 140 -28.95 -6.66 -4.65
CA LYS A 140 -30.10 -6.07 -3.95
C LYS A 140 -29.68 -5.32 -2.70
N TRP A 141 -28.74 -5.84 -1.93
CA TRP A 141 -28.22 -5.17 -0.75
C TRP A 141 -27.45 -3.88 -1.11
N LEU A 142 -26.76 -3.85 -2.24
CA LEU A 142 -26.04 -2.67 -2.72
C LEU A 142 -26.96 -1.61 -3.34
N PHE A 143 -27.99 -2.01 -4.09
CA PHE A 143 -28.76 -1.11 -4.98
C PHE A 143 -30.26 -0.99 -4.63
N ASP A 144 -30.80 -1.88 -3.80
CA ASP A 144 -32.24 -1.94 -3.50
C ASP A 144 -32.53 -2.56 -2.12
N MET A 145 -31.88 -2.03 -1.08
CA MET A 145 -31.90 -2.64 0.25
C MET A 145 -33.27 -2.50 0.96
N GLN A 146 -34.08 -1.48 0.63
CA GLN A 146 -35.41 -1.28 1.24
C GLN A 146 -36.42 -2.38 0.85
N ASN A 147 -36.27 -2.97 -0.33
CA ASN A 147 -37.18 -4.00 -0.84
C ASN A 147 -36.79 -5.43 -0.41
N MET A 148 -35.78 -5.57 0.44
CA MET A 148 -35.32 -6.85 0.97
C MET A 148 -36.08 -7.24 2.24
N ASN A 149 -36.73 -8.41 2.23
CA ASN A 149 -37.55 -8.91 3.34
C ASN A 149 -36.73 -9.71 4.38
N SER A 150 -37.36 -10.12 5.48
CA SER A 150 -36.75 -10.97 6.52
C SER A 150 -36.24 -12.33 6.03
N ASN A 151 -36.73 -12.82 4.90
CA ASN A 151 -36.25 -14.04 4.25
C ASN A 151 -35.00 -13.82 3.38
N SER A 152 -34.54 -12.57 3.22
CA SER A 152 -33.35 -12.22 2.46
C SER A 152 -32.09 -12.25 3.33
N GLY A 153 -30.92 -12.37 2.70
CA GLY A 153 -29.64 -12.46 3.39
C GLY A 153 -29.14 -11.17 4.08
N ILE A 154 -29.95 -10.12 4.27
CA ILE A 154 -29.51 -8.79 4.78
C ILE A 154 -28.61 -8.89 6.01
N VAL A 155 -29.05 -9.62 7.04
CA VAL A 155 -28.35 -9.66 8.33
C VAL A 155 -27.02 -10.38 8.18
N SER A 156 -27.00 -11.48 7.41
CA SER A 156 -25.80 -12.25 7.12
C SER A 156 -24.77 -11.43 6.33
N ILE A 157 -25.22 -10.60 5.37
CA ILE A 157 -24.34 -9.70 4.60
C ILE A 157 -23.67 -8.68 5.51
N TRP A 158 -24.43 -8.02 6.39
CA TRP A 158 -23.87 -7.05 7.35
C TRP A 158 -22.87 -7.69 8.32
N ILE A 159 -23.19 -8.87 8.85
CA ILE A 159 -22.27 -9.61 9.74
C ILE A 159 -20.96 -9.92 9.01
N LEU A 160 -21.03 -10.43 7.77
CA LEU A 160 -19.84 -10.73 6.97
C LEU A 160 -19.02 -9.47 6.65
N PHE A 161 -19.66 -8.34 6.35
CA PHE A 161 -19.00 -7.05 6.12
C PHE A 161 -18.31 -6.53 7.39
N ILE A 162 -18.94 -6.65 8.57
CA ILE A 162 -18.34 -6.26 9.85
C ILE A 162 -17.15 -7.15 10.18
N CYS A 163 -17.25 -8.47 9.97
CA CYS A 163 -16.13 -9.40 10.15
C CYS A 163 -14.97 -9.07 9.21
N ALA A 164 -15.26 -8.80 7.93
CA ALA A 164 -14.25 -8.40 6.94
C ALA A 164 -13.57 -7.08 7.35
N ALA A 165 -14.34 -6.08 7.81
CA ALA A 165 -13.81 -4.81 8.31
C ALA A 165 -12.92 -4.99 9.55
N GLY A 166 -13.33 -5.83 10.51
CA GLY A 166 -12.54 -6.14 11.71
C GLY A 166 -11.21 -6.81 11.39
N LEU A 167 -11.21 -7.81 10.51
CA LEU A 167 -9.97 -8.45 10.04
C LEU A 167 -9.07 -7.47 9.27
N SER A 168 -9.67 -6.59 8.48
CA SER A 168 -8.96 -5.55 7.74
C SER A 168 -8.26 -4.55 8.67
N ALA A 169 -8.94 -4.14 9.74
CA ALA A 169 -8.36 -3.28 10.79
C ALA A 169 -7.18 -3.98 11.48
N LEU A 170 -7.31 -5.27 11.80
CA LEU A 170 -6.22 -6.07 12.37
C LEU A 170 -5.01 -6.14 11.42
N ILE A 171 -5.23 -6.36 10.13
CA ILE A 171 -4.15 -6.35 9.12
C ILE A 171 -3.42 -5.01 9.11
N LYS A 172 -4.16 -3.90 9.15
CA LYS A 172 -3.54 -2.56 9.20
C LYS A 172 -2.78 -2.30 10.48
N TYR A 173 -3.29 -2.75 11.62
CA TYR A 173 -2.56 -2.67 12.88
C TYR A 173 -1.24 -3.47 12.84
N MET A 174 -1.26 -4.68 12.27
CA MET A 174 -0.03 -5.46 12.07
C MET A 174 0.95 -4.80 11.10
N GLU A 175 0.47 -4.14 10.05
CA GLU A 175 1.29 -3.33 9.15
C GLU A 175 2.02 -2.24 9.92
N PHE A 176 1.28 -1.50 10.77
CA PHE A 176 1.82 -0.44 11.60
C PHE A 176 2.95 -0.92 12.51
N ILE A 177 2.75 -2.01 13.26
CA ILE A 177 3.78 -2.56 14.14
C ILE A 177 5.02 -2.95 13.34
N LYS A 178 4.83 -3.64 12.21
CA LYS A 178 5.94 -4.14 11.41
C LYS A 178 6.75 -3.01 10.77
N VAL A 179 6.08 -1.98 10.23
CA VAL A 179 6.74 -0.81 9.64
C VAL A 179 7.43 0.02 10.73
N LYS A 180 6.79 0.21 11.89
CA LYS A 180 7.41 0.90 13.04
C LYS A 180 8.70 0.21 13.48
N LYS A 181 8.71 -1.13 13.56
CA LYS A 181 9.90 -1.91 13.91
C LYS A 181 11.03 -1.68 12.91
N VAL A 182 10.74 -1.77 11.61
CA VAL A 182 11.74 -1.55 10.54
C VAL A 182 12.30 -0.14 10.56
N ILE A 183 11.45 0.88 10.72
CA ILE A 183 11.88 2.28 10.81
C ILE A 183 12.65 2.56 12.10
N ASN A 184 12.40 1.82 13.19
CA ASN A 184 13.11 2.04 14.45
C ASN A 184 14.43 1.29 14.55
N ASP A 185 14.48 0.04 14.09
CA ASP A 185 15.60 -0.86 14.31
C ASP A 185 16.54 -0.89 13.11
N GLU A 186 16.01 -0.99 11.88
CA GLU A 186 16.81 -1.13 10.66
C GLU A 186 17.20 0.24 10.07
N VAL A 187 16.31 1.24 10.19
CA VAL A 187 16.58 2.63 9.74
C VAL A 187 17.41 3.42 10.77
N ARG A 188 17.72 2.89 11.96
CA ARG A 188 18.61 3.59 12.92
C ARG A 188 20.06 3.68 12.44
N GLN A 189 20.45 2.84 11.48
CA GLN A 189 21.74 2.95 10.78
C GLN A 189 21.71 3.96 9.62
N ILE A 190 20.54 4.50 9.29
CA ILE A 190 20.32 5.58 8.31
C ILE A 190 20.34 6.93 9.05
N ASN A 191 20.66 7.99 8.33
CA ASN A 191 20.66 9.36 8.87
C ASN A 191 19.34 9.69 9.61
N LEU A 192 19.46 10.13 10.87
CA LEU A 192 18.36 10.46 11.78
C LEU A 192 17.32 11.42 11.16
N THR A 193 17.77 12.44 10.42
CA THR A 193 16.86 13.42 9.79
C THR A 193 16.00 12.82 8.69
N LYS A 194 16.50 11.82 7.96
CA LYS A 194 15.68 11.11 6.95
C LYS A 194 14.68 10.17 7.61
N LYS A 195 15.08 9.51 8.71
CA LYS A 195 14.20 8.62 9.49
C LYS A 195 12.93 9.34 9.94
N GLU A 196 13.07 10.51 10.54
CA GLU A 196 11.93 11.30 11.04
C GLU A 196 10.97 11.70 9.91
N LYS A 197 11.51 12.12 8.76
CA LYS A 197 10.71 12.47 7.58
C LYS A 197 9.95 11.27 7.03
N VAL A 198 10.61 10.11 6.89
CA VAL A 198 9.98 8.86 6.43
C VAL A 198 8.88 8.41 7.38
N TRP A 199 9.10 8.50 8.70
CA TRP A 199 8.10 8.16 9.71
C TRP A 199 6.88 9.08 9.66
N LYS A 200 7.11 10.40 9.59
CA LYS A 200 6.03 11.40 9.50
C LYS A 200 5.18 11.19 8.25
N ASP A 201 5.81 11.01 7.09
CA ASP A 201 5.09 10.77 5.84
C ASP A 201 4.31 9.44 5.88
N TYR A 202 4.87 8.39 6.47
CA TYR A 202 4.17 7.12 6.70
C TYR A 202 2.93 7.29 7.57
N LEU A 203 3.03 8.03 8.69
CA LEU A 203 1.88 8.27 9.58
C LEU A 203 0.74 8.97 8.87
N ILE A 204 1.05 10.01 8.07
CA ILE A 204 0.04 10.75 7.30
C ILE A 204 -0.69 9.80 6.36
N ILE A 205 0.05 9.02 5.56
CA ILE A 205 -0.54 8.09 4.59
C ILE A 205 -1.31 6.97 5.29
N TYR A 206 -0.81 6.47 6.42
CA TYR A 206 -1.47 5.44 7.22
C TYR A 206 -2.85 5.90 7.70
N TRP A 207 -2.95 7.08 8.30
CA TRP A 207 -4.22 7.60 8.81
C TRP A 207 -5.23 7.89 7.69
N ILE A 208 -4.78 8.46 6.57
CA ILE A 208 -5.64 8.66 5.39
C ILE A 208 -6.11 7.31 4.83
N SER A 209 -5.22 6.31 4.79
CA SER A 209 -5.57 4.96 4.35
C SER A 209 -6.57 4.27 5.27
N CYS A 210 -6.58 4.56 6.57
CA CYS A 210 -7.58 4.05 7.50
C CYS A 210 -8.94 4.78 7.36
N GLY A 211 -8.93 6.08 7.08
CA GLY A 211 -10.15 6.86 6.87
C GLY A 211 -10.85 6.59 5.53
N THR A 212 -10.12 6.15 4.51
CA THR A 212 -10.68 5.95 3.16
C THR A 212 -11.74 4.83 3.09
N PRO A 213 -11.55 3.64 3.70
CA PRO A 213 -12.62 2.64 3.81
C PRO A 213 -13.88 3.16 4.52
N PHE A 214 -13.71 4.00 5.55
CA PHE A 214 -14.85 4.61 6.25
C PHE A 214 -15.68 5.51 5.33
N LEU A 215 -15.03 6.29 4.46
CA LEU A 215 -15.73 7.03 3.41
C LEU A 215 -16.47 6.08 2.44
N GLY A 216 -15.85 4.95 2.07
CA GLY A 216 -16.51 3.94 1.24
C GLY A 216 -17.78 3.37 1.88
N PHE A 217 -17.75 3.09 3.19
CA PHE A 217 -18.95 2.68 3.94
C PHE A 217 -20.01 3.76 3.98
N MET A 218 -19.63 5.03 4.18
CA MET A 218 -20.57 6.14 4.17
C MET A 218 -21.28 6.30 2.82
N LEU A 219 -20.57 6.09 1.71
CA LEU A 219 -21.18 6.11 0.37
C LEU A 219 -22.23 5.01 0.18
N ILE A 220 -21.97 3.81 0.72
CA ILE A 220 -22.94 2.70 0.70
C ILE A 220 -24.16 3.05 1.59
N LEU A 221 -23.92 3.58 2.79
CA LEU A 221 -25.00 3.96 3.72
C LEU A 221 -25.89 5.07 3.15
N ILE A 222 -25.32 6.05 2.46
CA ILE A 222 -26.10 7.10 1.78
C ILE A 222 -27.08 6.48 0.78
N ASN A 223 -26.66 5.44 0.03
CA ASN A 223 -27.58 4.76 -0.89
C ASN A 223 -28.81 4.19 -0.17
N ILE A 224 -28.63 3.63 1.03
CA ILE A 224 -29.72 3.04 1.85
C ILE A 224 -30.74 4.09 2.33
N PHE A 225 -30.32 5.35 2.51
CA PHE A 225 -31.24 6.41 2.97
C PHE A 225 -32.03 7.09 1.85
N PHE A 226 -31.53 7.04 0.61
CA PHE A 226 -32.14 7.71 -0.54
C PHE A 226 -32.88 6.77 -1.50
N VAL A 227 -32.51 5.49 -1.54
CA VAL A 227 -33.28 4.39 -2.16
C VAL A 227 -34.18 3.82 -1.11
#